data_AF-A0A7W6J279-F1
#
_entry.id   AF-A0A7W6J279-F1
#
_cell.length_a   1.000
_cell.length_b   1.000
_cell.length_c   1.000
_cell.angle_alpha   90.00
_cell.angle_beta   90.00
_cell.angle_gamma   90.00
#
_symmetry.space_group_name_H-M   'P 1'
#
loop_
_entity.id
_entity.type
_entity.pdbx_description
1 polymer ?
#
loop_
_entity_poly.entity_id
_entity_poly.type
_entity_poly.pdbx_seq_one_letter_code
_entity_poly.pdbx_strand_id
1 'polypeptide(L)'
;MIANSESKTDWARVEAMTDEEIEAAIKDDPDWEGWEDIDWSKAVWVVPRVKRAISIRLDSDIIEFFKKEGPGYQSRMNDVLRFYMESRKKAAE
;
A
#
# COMPACT_ATOMS: atom_id res chain seq x y z
N MET A 1 -15.01 25.51 -3.29
CA MET A 1 -15.73 25.11 -2.06
C MET A 1 -16.59 23.91 -2.44
N ILE A 2 -16.34 22.73 -1.88
CA ILE A 2 -17.19 21.55 -2.12
C ILE A 2 -18.39 21.72 -1.19
N ALA A 3 -19.60 21.81 -1.74
CA ALA A 3 -20.82 21.96 -0.96
C ALA A 3 -21.01 20.73 -0.05
N ASN A 4 -21.32 20.95 1.23
CA ASN A 4 -21.79 19.91 2.14
C ASN A 4 -23.09 19.33 1.57
N SER A 5 -23.03 18.16 0.93
CA SER A 5 -24.22 17.39 0.60
C SER A 5 -24.71 16.68 1.85
N GLU A 6 -26.02 16.75 2.13
CA GLU A 6 -26.63 16.00 3.22
C GLU A 6 -26.36 14.50 3.06
N SER A 7 -25.94 13.85 4.15
CA SER A 7 -25.71 12.42 4.18
C SER A 7 -27.04 11.68 3.91
N LYS A 8 -27.03 10.75 2.96
CA LYS A 8 -28.18 9.86 2.68
C LYS A 8 -28.18 8.60 3.55
N THR A 9 -27.21 8.48 4.45
CA THR A 9 -27.05 7.32 5.31
C THR A 9 -27.97 7.45 6.52
N ASP A 10 -28.72 6.41 6.80
CA ASP A 10 -29.46 6.27 8.07
C ASP A 10 -28.46 5.91 9.19
N TRP A 11 -27.92 6.94 9.83
CA TRP A 11 -26.94 6.79 10.91
C TRP A 11 -27.55 6.20 12.18
N ALA A 12 -28.85 6.43 12.44
CA ALA A 12 -29.52 5.87 13.59
C ALA A 12 -29.60 4.34 13.50
N ARG A 13 -29.83 3.82 12.28
CA ARG A 13 -29.76 2.37 12.03
C ARG A 13 -28.36 1.80 12.26
N VAL A 14 -27.32 2.49 11.78
CA VAL A 14 -25.93 2.02 11.89
C VAL A 14 -25.48 2.00 13.35
N GLU A 15 -25.83 3.03 14.13
CA GLU A 15 -25.46 3.13 15.54
C GLU A 15 -26.18 2.11 16.42
N ALA A 16 -27.37 1.67 16.03
CA ALA A 16 -28.15 0.67 16.75
C ALA A 16 -27.80 -0.79 16.39
N MET A 17 -26.99 -1.00 15.34
CA MET A 17 -26.64 -2.33 14.84
C MET A 17 -25.72 -3.05 15.82
N THR A 18 -26.01 -4.31 16.11
CA THR A 18 -25.21 -5.09 17.07
C THR A 18 -23.97 -5.70 16.41
N ASP A 19 -22.98 -6.05 17.23
CA ASP A 19 -21.77 -6.75 16.75
C ASP A 19 -22.12 -8.09 16.06
N GLU A 20 -23.14 -8.81 16.56
CA GLU A 20 -23.60 -10.07 15.96
C GLU A 20 -24.22 -9.86 14.57
N GLU A 21 -24.96 -8.78 14.38
CA GLU A 21 -25.53 -8.39 13.08
C GLU A 21 -24.42 -7.96 12.10
N ILE A 22 -23.38 -7.28 12.60
CA ILE A 22 -22.20 -6.90 11.82
C ILE A 22 -21.44 -8.14 11.37
N GLU A 23 -21.16 -9.09 12.26
CA GLU A 23 -20.46 -10.33 11.94
C GLU A 23 -21.24 -11.18 10.93
N ALA A 24 -22.56 -11.27 11.09
CA ALA A 24 -23.42 -11.97 10.13
C ALA A 24 -23.39 -11.31 8.74
N ALA A 25 -23.41 -9.97 8.70
CA ALA A 25 -23.32 -9.22 7.44
C ALA A 25 -21.97 -9.39 6.75
N ILE A 26 -20.86 -9.37 7.50
CA ILE A 26 -19.50 -9.61 6.99
C ILE A 26 -19.41 -11.01 6.36
N LYS A 27 -19.98 -12.03 7.03
CA LYS A 27 -19.96 -13.41 6.54
C LYS A 27 -20.78 -13.62 5.27
N ASP A 28 -21.87 -12.87 5.10
CA ASP A 28 -22.75 -12.98 3.94
C ASP A 28 -22.27 -12.14 2.74
N ASP A 29 -21.27 -11.27 2.94
CA ASP A 29 -20.72 -10.39 1.91
C ASP A 29 -19.74 -11.14 0.97
N PRO A 30 -20.07 -11.32 -0.32
CA PRO A 30 -19.17 -11.96 -1.28
C PRO A 30 -17.88 -11.16 -1.53
N ASP A 31 -17.89 -9.85 -1.31
CA ASP A 31 -16.69 -9.00 -1.48
C ASP A 31 -15.68 -9.20 -0.35
N TRP A 32 -16.11 -9.79 0.77
CA TRP A 32 -15.25 -10.12 1.90
C TRP A 32 -14.46 -11.43 1.71
N GLU A 33 -14.85 -12.25 0.71
CA GLU A 33 -14.20 -13.53 0.43
C GLU A 33 -12.69 -13.36 0.14
N GLY A 34 -11.84 -14.00 0.95
CA GLY A 34 -10.38 -13.96 0.82
C GLY A 34 -9.66 -12.87 1.64
N TRP A 35 -10.38 -12.09 2.44
CA TRP A 35 -9.83 -11.05 3.33
C TRP A 35 -9.86 -11.45 4.81
N GLU A 36 -10.39 -12.62 5.14
CA GLU A 36 -10.66 -13.09 6.51
C GLU A 36 -9.38 -13.27 7.34
N ASP A 37 -8.28 -13.65 6.68
CA ASP A 37 -7.00 -13.99 7.33
C ASP A 37 -6.00 -12.82 7.38
N ILE A 38 -6.41 -11.60 7.00
CA ILE A 38 -5.51 -10.45 6.98
C ILE A 38 -5.25 -9.95 8.40
N ASP A 39 -4.01 -10.12 8.86
CA ASP A 39 -3.53 -9.56 10.12
C ASP A 39 -3.20 -8.07 9.97
N TRP A 40 -4.21 -7.23 10.21
CA TRP A 40 -4.11 -5.77 10.15
C TRP A 40 -3.14 -5.18 11.19
N SER A 41 -2.75 -5.91 12.25
CA SER A 41 -1.76 -5.42 13.22
C SER A 41 -0.36 -5.27 12.63
N LYS A 42 -0.08 -6.00 11.54
CA LYS A 42 1.19 -5.94 10.80
C LYS A 42 1.16 -4.94 9.65
N ALA A 43 0.05 -4.23 9.43
CA ALA A 43 -0.06 -3.27 8.35
C ALA A 43 0.97 -2.15 8.53
N VAL A 44 1.72 -1.86 7.46
CA VAL A 44 2.70 -0.78 7.45
C VAL A 44 2.13 0.40 6.68
N TRP A 45 2.15 1.58 7.28
CA TRP A 45 1.75 2.80 6.59
C TRP A 45 2.77 3.15 5.50
N VAL A 46 2.36 3.04 4.23
CA VAL A 46 3.20 3.39 3.08
C VAL A 46 2.79 4.76 2.54
N VAL A 47 3.61 5.78 2.79
CA VAL A 47 3.48 7.07 2.11
C VAL A 47 4.12 6.98 0.72
N PRO A 48 3.37 7.17 -0.38
CA PRO A 48 3.95 7.20 -1.72
C PRO A 48 4.98 8.32 -1.81
N ARG A 49 6.24 7.96 -2.08
CA ARG A 49 7.32 8.94 -2.18
C ARG A 49 7.34 9.56 -3.58
N VAL A 50 7.48 10.88 -3.63
CA VAL A 50 7.69 11.59 -4.89
C VAL A 50 9.05 11.19 -5.47
N LYS A 51 9.02 10.50 -6.62
CA LYS A 51 10.22 10.14 -7.39
C LYS A 51 10.64 11.34 -8.23
N ARG A 52 11.94 11.64 -8.27
CA ARG A 52 12.49 12.66 -9.18
C ARG A 52 13.10 11.95 -10.40
N ALA A 53 12.61 12.29 -11.58
CA ALA A 53 13.18 11.82 -12.84
C ALA A 53 14.50 12.55 -13.09
N ILE A 54 15.61 11.82 -12.97
CA ILE A 54 16.95 12.32 -13.24
C ILE A 54 17.61 11.44 -14.30
N SER A 55 18.52 12.02 -15.08
CA SER A 55 19.38 11.25 -15.98
C SER A 55 20.61 10.79 -15.20
N ILE A 56 20.84 9.48 -15.15
CA ILE A 56 22.02 8.85 -14.55
C ILE A 56 22.63 7.89 -15.56
N ARG A 57 23.96 7.72 -15.49
CA ARG A 57 24.66 6.69 -16.24
C ARG A 57 24.85 5.47 -15.35
N LEU A 58 24.52 4.30 -15.89
CA LEU A 58 24.68 3.01 -15.24
C LEU A 58 25.27 2.04 -16.27
N ASP A 59 25.98 1.04 -15.77
CA ASP A 59 26.55 0.01 -16.61
C ASP A 59 25.45 -0.80 -17.30
N SER A 60 25.74 -1.27 -18.51
CA SER A 60 24.75 -1.96 -19.36
C SER A 60 24.26 -3.26 -18.76
N ASP A 61 25.14 -4.01 -18.09
CA ASP A 61 24.84 -5.26 -17.42
C ASP A 61 23.87 -5.08 -16.25
N ILE A 62 23.99 -4.00 -15.48
CA ILE A 62 23.05 -3.64 -14.41
C ILE A 62 21.66 -3.40 -15.01
N ILE A 63 21.58 -2.62 -16.10
CA ILE A 63 20.30 -2.33 -16.76
C ILE A 63 19.67 -3.62 -17.29
N GLU A 64 20.45 -4.49 -17.94
CA GLU A 64 19.98 -5.77 -18.46
C GLU A 64 19.51 -6.71 -17.35
N PHE A 65 20.22 -6.77 -16.22
CA PHE A 65 19.83 -7.58 -15.06
C PHE A 65 18.42 -7.23 -14.59
N PHE A 66 18.14 -5.95 -14.30
CA PHE A 66 16.83 -5.55 -13.80
C PHE A 66 15.73 -5.63 -14.86
N LYS A 67 16.06 -5.46 -16.15
CA LYS A 67 15.11 -5.61 -17.26
C LYS A 67 14.66 -7.06 -17.45
N LYS A 68 15.50 -8.05 -17.16
CA LYS A 68 15.13 -9.49 -17.27
C LYS A 68 13.95 -9.86 -16.38
N GLU A 69 13.77 -9.16 -15.26
CA GLU A 69 12.65 -9.35 -14.32
C GLU A 69 11.34 -8.69 -14.79
N GLY A 70 11.32 -8.08 -15.99
CA GLY A 70 10.11 -7.57 -16.62
C GLY A 70 9.75 -6.11 -16.25
N PRO A 71 8.47 -5.72 -16.44
CA PRO A 71 8.00 -4.37 -16.15
C PRO A 71 8.33 -3.91 -14.72
N GLY A 72 8.56 -2.61 -14.54
CA GLY A 72 8.86 -2.04 -13.22
C GLY A 72 10.34 -2.09 -12.80
N TYR A 73 11.26 -2.45 -13.70
CA TYR A 73 12.70 -2.55 -13.42
C TYR A 73 13.28 -1.28 -12.77
N GLN A 74 12.84 -0.09 -13.16
CA GLN A 74 13.29 1.18 -12.55
C GLN A 74 12.84 1.32 -11.09
N SER A 75 11.66 0.81 -10.73
CA SER A 75 11.21 0.79 -9.33
C SER A 75 12.08 -0.15 -8.50
N ARG A 76 12.36 -1.35 -9.01
CA ARG A 76 13.25 -2.31 -8.32
C ARG A 76 14.65 -1.76 -8.12
N MET A 77 15.21 -1.09 -9.13
CA MET A 77 16.49 -0.38 -8.99
C MET A 77 16.44 0.67 -7.88
N ASN A 78 15.38 1.48 -7.81
CA ASN A 78 15.21 2.46 -6.75
C ASN A 78 15.11 1.81 -5.35
N ASP A 79 14.47 0.65 -5.24
CA ASP A 79 14.30 -0.07 -3.97
C ASP A 79 15.64 -0.62 -3.47
N VAL A 80 16.50 -1.12 -4.36
CA VAL A 80 17.87 -1.52 -4.02
C VAL A 80 18.69 -0.33 -3.51
N LEU A 81 18.62 0.82 -4.21
CA LEU A 81 19.30 2.04 -3.75
C LEU A 81 18.79 2.50 -2.38
N ARG A 82 17.49 2.32 -2.10
CA ARG A 82 16.87 2.63 -0.81
C ARG A 82 17.43 1.75 0.29
N PHE A 83 17.42 0.44 0.08
CA PHE A 83 17.92 -0.54 1.02
C PHE A 83 19.39 -0.28 1.38
N TYR A 84 20.21 0.05 0.37
CA TYR A 84 21.59 0.46 0.61
C TYR A 84 21.70 1.72 1.48
N MET A 85 20.90 2.75 1.18
CA MET A 85 20.88 3.99 1.98
C MET A 85 20.45 3.73 3.44
N GLU A 86 19.44 2.89 3.66
CA GLU A 86 18.92 2.59 5.00
C GLU A 86 19.88 1.73 5.82
N SER A 87 20.48 0.70 5.21
CA SER A 87 21.50 -0.11 5.88
C SER A 87 22.72 0.72 6.28
N ARG A 88 23.15 1.67 5.43
CA ARG A 88 24.21 2.63 5.73
C ARG A 88 23.89 3.58 6.88
N LYS A 89 22.62 4.01 7.01
CA LYS A 89 22.19 4.87 8.13
C LYS A 89 22.23 4.12 9.45
N LYS A 90 21.65 2.91 9.48
CA LYS A 90 21.66 2.06 10.68
C LYS A 90 23.06 1.71 11.17
N ALA A 91 24.02 1.54 10.27
CA ALA A 91 25.41 1.25 10.63
C ALA A 91 26.20 2.48 11.12
N ALA A 92 25.66 3.69 10.95
CA ALA A 92 26.28 4.94 11.40
C ALA A 92 25.65 5.48 12.70
N GLU A 93 24.55 4.86 13.16
CA GLU A 93 23.90 5.06 14.46
C GLU A 93 24.49 4.10 15.50
#